data_AF-A0A2D9M942-F1
#
_entry.id   AF-A0A2D9M942-F1
#
_cell.length_a   1.000
_cell.length_b   1.000
_cell.length_c   1.000
_cell.angle_alpha   90.00
_cell.angle_beta   90.00
_cell.angle_gamma   90.00
#
_symmetry.space_group_name_H-M   'P 1'
#
loop_
_entity.id
_entity.type
_entity.pdbx_description
1 polymer ?
#
loop_
_entity_poly.entity_id
_entity_poly.type
_entity_poly.pdbx_seq_one_letter_code
_entity_poly.pdbx_strand_id
1 'polypeptide(L)'
;EICELEVQVPYECVVEGKKICKYIADFRYRCGDDVMVEDTKGVITQVFSLKKKLVEALYPGLVIQIIKDPRELPRTAFYPRSLPVSS
;
A
#
# COMPACT_ATOMS: atom_id res chain seq x y z
N GLU A 1 16.81 -2.20 3.37
CA GLU A 1 17.01 -0.86 2.75
C GLU A 1 15.72 -0.47 2.04
N ILE A 2 15.37 0.82 2.04
CA ILE A 2 14.20 1.36 1.31
C ILE A 2 14.73 2.10 0.08
N CYS A 3 14.20 1.77 -1.10
CA CYS A 3 14.60 2.40 -2.37
C CYS A 3 13.37 2.72 -3.22
N GLU A 4 13.55 3.54 -4.26
CA GLU A 4 12.50 3.85 -5.26
C GLU A 4 11.22 4.43 -4.63
N LEU A 5 11.37 5.37 -3.68
CA LEU A 5 10.22 6.04 -3.06
C LEU A 5 9.48 6.93 -4.08
N GLU A 6 8.20 6.66 -4.23
CA GLU A 6 7.26 7.42 -5.06
C GLU A 6 6.07 7.88 -4.20
N VAL A 7 5.56 9.07 -4.51
CA VAL A 7 4.44 9.68 -3.80
C VAL A 7 3.22 9.79 -4.71
N GLN A 8 2.01 9.72 -4.13
CA GLN A 8 0.75 9.94 -4.84
C GLN A 8 0.60 9.02 -6.08
N VAL A 9 0.94 7.75 -5.93
CA VAL A 9 1.01 6.78 -7.03
C VAL A 9 -0.40 6.34 -7.44
N PRO A 10 -0.81 6.54 -8.71
CA PRO A 10 -2.11 6.11 -9.19
C PRO A 10 -2.10 4.63 -9.61
N TYR A 11 -3.12 3.90 -9.17
CA TYR A 11 -3.48 2.57 -9.63
C TYR A 11 -4.83 2.64 -10.33
N GLU A 12 -4.83 2.32 -11.63
CA GLU A 12 -6.05 2.27 -12.44
C GLU A 12 -6.74 0.93 -12.25
N CYS A 13 -8.01 0.94 -11.84
CA CYS A 13 -8.79 -0.27 -11.69
C CYS A 13 -9.66 -0.47 -12.93
N VAL A 14 -9.18 -1.27 -13.88
CA VAL A 14 -9.88 -1.63 -15.11
C VAL A 14 -10.23 -3.11 -15.08
N VAL A 15 -11.51 -3.43 -15.23
CA VAL A 15 -12.01 -4.82 -15.25
C VAL A 15 -12.69 -5.04 -16.60
N GLU A 16 -12.21 -6.04 -17.35
CA GLU A 16 -12.71 -6.35 -18.71
C GLU A 16 -12.78 -5.11 -19.63
N GLY A 17 -11.74 -4.28 -19.60
CA GLY A 17 -11.66 -3.05 -20.41
C GLY A 17 -12.51 -1.87 -19.92
N LYS A 18 -13.31 -2.03 -18.86
CA LYS A 18 -14.11 -0.96 -18.26
C LYS A 18 -13.38 -0.33 -17.07
N LYS A 19 -13.19 1.00 -17.11
CA LYS A 19 -12.63 1.77 -15.99
C LYS A 19 -13.64 1.80 -14.84
N ILE A 20 -13.28 1.16 -13.72
CA ILE A 20 -14.11 1.11 -12.51
C ILE A 20 -13.80 2.31 -11.63
N CYS A 21 -12.53 2.51 -11.27
CA CYS A 21 -12.08 3.65 -10.48
C CYS A 21 -10.56 3.83 -10.56
N LYS A 22 -10.06 4.85 -9.88
CA LYS A 22 -8.65 5.06 -9.58
C LYS A 22 -8.45 5.01 -8.07
N TYR A 23 -7.40 4.32 -7.64
CA TYR A 23 -6.85 4.34 -6.29
C TYR A 23 -5.55 5.16 -6.32
N ILE A 24 -5.36 6.10 -5.40
CA ILE A 24 -4.13 6.89 -5.32
C ILE A 24 -3.50 6.58 -3.97
N ALA A 25 -2.33 5.94 -3.98
CA ALA A 25 -1.58 5.64 -2.77
C ALA A 25 -0.75 6.84 -2.33
N ASP A 26 -0.60 7.05 -1.01
CA ASP A 26 0.24 8.13 -0.50
C ASP A 26 1.72 7.87 -0.80
N PHE A 27 2.18 6.62 -0.56
CA PHE A 27 3.56 6.21 -0.80
C PHE A 27 3.65 4.83 -1.45
N ARG A 28 4.64 4.65 -2.33
CA ARG A 28 5.11 3.36 -2.84
C ARG A 28 6.62 3.32 -2.73
N TYR A 29 7.18 2.20 -2.31
CA TYR A 29 8.63 2.01 -2.28
C TYR A 29 8.99 0.53 -2.35
N ARG A 30 10.23 0.21 -2.70
CA ARG A 30 10.77 -1.14 -2.62
C ARG A 30 11.45 -1.34 -1.27
N CYS A 31 11.15 -2.45 -0.60
CA CYS A 31 11.80 -2.88 0.64
C CYS A 31 12.26 -4.33 0.49
N GLY A 32 13.55 -4.55 0.20
CA GLY A 32 14.03 -5.86 -0.24
C GLY A 32 13.44 -6.21 -1.61
N ASP A 33 12.80 -7.38 -1.71
CA ASP A 33 12.15 -7.84 -2.95
C ASP A 33 10.68 -7.41 -3.07
N ASP A 34 10.12 -6.83 -2.01
CA ASP A 34 8.69 -6.47 -1.94
C ASP A 34 8.43 -5.02 -2.36
N VAL A 35 7.30 -4.82 -3.06
CA VAL A 35 6.75 -3.49 -3.35
C VAL A 35 5.73 -3.14 -2.26
N MET A 36 6.11 -2.19 -1.42
CA MET A 36 5.30 -1.69 -0.31
C MET A 36 4.48 -0.50 -0.76
N VAL A 37 3.22 -0.47 -0.35
CA VAL A 37 2.32 0.66 -0.54
C VAL A 37 1.77 1.07 0.82
N GLU A 38 1.92 2.34 1.14
CA GLU A 38 1.41 2.90 2.40
C GLU A 38 0.39 3.99 2.13
N ASP A 39 -0.66 3.97 2.95
CA ASP A 39 -1.78 4.88 2.84
C ASP A 39 -2.16 5.38 4.23
N THR A 40 -2.04 6.69 4.44
CA THR A 40 -2.30 7.35 5.72
C THR A 40 -3.78 7.75 5.80
N LYS A 41 -4.50 7.19 6.76
CA LYS A 41 -5.96 7.39 6.89
C LYS A 41 -6.39 7.48 8.34
N GLY A 42 -6.91 8.64 8.74
CA GLY A 42 -7.57 8.79 10.04
C GLY A 42 -8.91 8.03 10.12
N VAL A 43 -9.66 7.96 9.01
CA VAL A 43 -10.95 7.25 8.93
C VAL A 43 -10.95 6.30 7.73
N ILE A 44 -11.20 5.02 7.98
CA ILE A 44 -11.36 4.00 6.94
C ILE A 44 -12.85 3.92 6.56
N THR A 45 -13.17 4.27 5.32
CA THR A 45 -14.54 4.16 4.79
C THR A 45 -14.76 2.81 4.09
N GLN A 46 -16.02 2.39 3.95
CA GLN A 46 -16.37 1.16 3.21
C GLN A 46 -15.91 1.22 1.75
N VAL A 47 -16.04 2.39 1.11
CA VAL A 47 -15.59 2.62 -0.27
C VAL A 47 -14.08 2.45 -0.39
N PHE A 48 -13.30 3.00 0.55
CA PHE A 48 -11.85 2.81 0.58
C PHE A 48 -11.49 1.32 0.71
N SER A 49 -12.12 0.61 1.65
CA SER A 49 -11.88 -0.83 1.86
C SER A 49 -12.18 -1.65 0.61
N LEU A 50 -13.23 -1.30 -0.14
CA LEU A 50 -13.57 -1.96 -1.40
C LEU A 50 -12.54 -1.65 -2.49
N LYS A 51 -12.11 -0.39 -2.63
CA LYS A 51 -11.07 -0.01 -3.59
C LYS A 51 -9.74 -0.70 -3.29
N LYS A 52 -9.34 -0.81 -2.02
CA LYS A 52 -8.14 -1.54 -1.59
C LYS A 52 -8.18 -2.99 -2.05
N LYS A 53 -9.26 -3.72 -1.74
CA LYS A 53 -9.45 -5.12 -2.17
C LYS A 53 -9.40 -5.27 -3.69
N LEU A 54 -9.98 -4.30 -4.42
CA LEU A 54 -9.95 -4.30 -5.87
C LEU A 54 -8.53 -4.11 -6.42
N VAL A 55 -7.75 -3.20 -5.84
CA VAL A 55 -6.34 -3.02 -6.23
C VAL A 55 -5.53 -4.29 -5.92
N GLU A 56 -5.68 -4.87 -4.73
CA GLU A 56 -4.98 -6.12 -4.38
C GLU A 56 -5.32 -7.28 -5.34
N ALA A 57 -6.55 -7.34 -5.83
CA ALA A 57 -6.96 -8.34 -6.83
C ALA A 57 -6.39 -8.06 -8.23
N LEU A 58 -6.26 -6.79 -8.63
CA LEU A 58 -5.79 -6.39 -9.95
C LEU A 58 -4.26 -6.31 -10.06
N TYR A 59 -3.56 -6.12 -8.94
CA TYR A 59 -2.11 -5.98 -8.86
C TYR A 59 -1.53 -7.01 -7.88
N PRO A 60 -1.37 -8.29 -8.30
CA PRO A 60 -0.82 -9.34 -7.45
C PRO A 60 0.58 -8.98 -6.94
N GLY A 61 0.85 -9.28 -5.67
CA GLY A 61 2.13 -8.99 -5.01
C GLY A 61 2.25 -7.60 -4.39
N LEU A 62 1.23 -6.74 -4.56
CA LEU A 62 1.18 -5.43 -3.90
C LEU A 62 0.77 -5.57 -2.43
N VAL A 63 1.60 -5.09 -1.50
CA VAL A 63 1.27 -5.08 -0.06
C VAL A 63 0.81 -3.67 0.34
N ILE A 64 -0.50 -3.49 0.53
CA ILE A 64 -1.08 -2.20 0.96
C ILE A 64 -1.25 -2.17 2.49
N GLN A 65 -0.49 -1.30 3.15
CA GLN A 65 -0.62 -0.98 4.57
C GLN A 65 -1.40 0.32 4.80
N ILE A 66 -2.25 0.32 5.82
CA ILE A 66 -3.02 1.49 6.22
C ILE A 66 -2.46 2.00 7.54
N ILE A 67 -1.94 3.22 7.54
CA ILE A 67 -1.39 3.88 8.72
C ILE A 67 -2.44 4.82 9.30
N LYS A 68 -2.94 4.51 10.50
CA LYS A 68 -3.97 5.32 11.18
C LYS A 68 -3.39 6.40 12.08
N ASP A 69 -2.37 6.05 12.84
CA ASP A 69 -1.58 6.98 13.64
C ASP A 69 -0.11 6.83 13.21
N PRO A 70 0.56 7.88 12.71
CA PRO A 70 1.97 7.80 12.33
C PRO A 70 2.91 7.53 13.53
N ARG A 71 2.40 7.60 14.77
CA ARG A 71 3.14 7.29 16.00
C ARG A 71 2.95 5.84 16.45
N GLU A 72 1.97 5.12 15.89
CA GLU A 72 1.88 3.68 16.10
C GLU A 72 2.94 3.00 15.22
N LEU A 73 3.80 2.19 15.84
CA LEU A 73 4.76 1.39 15.10
C LEU A 73 3.99 0.54 14.08
N PRO A 74 4.35 0.61 12.79
CA PRO A 74 3.68 -0.20 11.79
C PRO A 74 3.88 -1.68 12.17
N ARG A 75 2.84 -2.49 11.96
CA ARG A 75 2.85 -3.91 12.36
C ARG A 75 4.03 -4.59 11.67
N THR A 76 5.07 -4.90 12.43
CA THR A 76 6.32 -5.53 11.98
C THR A 76 6.11 -6.85 11.23
N ALA A 77 4.95 -7.48 11.39
CA ALA A 77 4.53 -8.65 10.62
C ALA A 77 4.40 -8.41 9.10
N PHE A 78 4.27 -7.16 8.65
CA PHE A 78 4.07 -6.82 7.24
C PHE A 78 5.32 -6.25 6.55
N TYR A 79 6.38 -5.94 7.29
CA TYR A 79 7.67 -5.74 6.67
C TYR A 79 8.35 -7.09 6.49
N PRO A 80 8.91 -7.40 5.30
CA PRO A 80 9.69 -8.60 5.13
C PRO A 80 10.84 -8.66 6.15
N ARG A 81 11.25 -9.90 6.48
CA ARG A 81 12.27 -10.25 7.52
C ARG A 81 13.70 -9.75 7.23
N SER A 82 13.88 -8.59 6.61
CA SER A 82 15.19 -8.04 6.23
C SER A 82 15.47 -6.63 6.76
N LEU A 83 14.59 -6.02 7.57
CA LEU A 83 14.96 -4.83 8.32
C LEU A 83 15.66 -5.26 9.62
N PRO A 84 16.97 -5.01 9.81
CA PRO A 84 17.58 -5.18 11.12
C PRO A 84 16.91 -4.16 12.03
N VAL A 85 16.23 -4.66 13.06
CA VAL A 85 15.84 -3.84 14.20
C VAL A 85 17.15 -3.45 14.88
N SER A 86 17.72 -2.30 14.49
CA SER A 86 18.88 -1.74 15.15
C SER A 86 18.51 -1.50 16.62
N SER A 87 19.25 -2.18 17.49
CA SER A 87 19.20 -2.14 18.95
C SER A 87 19.52 -0.76 19.49
#